data_AF-A0AAW0HC61-F1
#
_entry.id   AF-A0AAW0HC61-F1
#
_cell.length_a   1.000
_cell.length_b   1.000
_cell.length_c   1.000
_cell.angle_alpha   90.00
_cell.angle_beta   90.00
_cell.angle_gamma   90.00
#
_symmetry.space_group_name_H-M   'P 1'
#
loop_
_entity.id
_entity.type
_entity.pdbx_description
1 polymer ?
#
loop_
_entity_poly.entity_id
_entity_poly.type
_entity_poly.pdbx_seq_one_letter_code
_entity_poly.pdbx_strand_id
1 'polypeptide(L)'
;NPETFWTTTGMFPQEFIICFHKHVKIEKLVIQSYLVRTLRIEKTTSKEPFDFELWVEKGVYVASTVLRMNLVHTEGQLQNEEIVARDGYATFLRFIIVSAFDHFASVHSISAEGLAVSNIS
;
A
#
# COMPACT_ATOMS: atom_id res chain seq x y z
N ASN A 1 -15.52 -3.21 9.32
CA ASN A 1 -15.96 -4.49 9.88
C ASN A 1 -14.72 -5.21 10.38
N PRO A 2 -14.47 -5.28 11.70
CA PRO A 2 -13.26 -5.90 12.25
C PRO A 2 -13.24 -7.44 12.11
N GLU A 3 -14.39 -8.06 11.83
CA GLU A 3 -14.54 -9.52 11.71
C GLU A 3 -14.05 -10.07 10.36
N THR A 4 -13.74 -9.19 9.39
CA THR A 4 -13.38 -9.58 8.02
C THR A 4 -12.12 -8.88 7.58
N PHE A 5 -11.21 -9.62 6.96
CA PHE A 5 -9.97 -9.13 6.38
C PHE A 5 -9.67 -9.87 5.08
N TRP A 6 -8.81 -9.30 4.23
CA TRP A 6 -8.30 -9.98 3.05
C TRP A 6 -7.01 -10.72 3.43
N THR A 7 -6.85 -11.95 2.96
CA THR A 7 -5.63 -12.77 3.18
C THR A 7 -5.06 -13.24 1.85
N THR A 8 -3.74 -13.36 1.81
CA THR A 8 -3.05 -13.97 0.69
C THR A 8 -3.36 -15.47 0.59
N THR A 9 -3.09 -16.04 -0.58
CA THR A 9 -3.28 -17.46 -0.89
C THR A 9 -2.05 -18.34 -0.66
N GLY A 10 -0.95 -17.81 -0.14
CA GLY A 10 0.27 -18.59 0.13
C GLY A 10 1.42 -18.42 -0.86
N MET A 11 1.21 -17.66 -1.95
CA MET A 11 2.17 -17.46 -3.04
C MET A 11 2.49 -15.97 -3.19
N PHE A 12 3.77 -15.57 -3.20
CA PHE A 12 4.18 -14.17 -3.35
C PHE A 12 4.93 -13.94 -4.67
N PRO A 13 4.84 -12.75 -5.30
CA PRO A 13 4.11 -11.57 -4.83
C PRO A 13 2.59 -11.69 -4.99
N GLN A 14 1.83 -10.97 -4.15
CA GLN A 14 0.40 -10.75 -4.35
C GLN A 14 0.10 -9.28 -4.45
N GLU A 15 -0.87 -8.93 -5.28
CA GLU A 15 -1.21 -7.54 -5.53
C GLU A 15 -2.69 -7.30 -5.68
N PHE A 16 -3.09 -6.07 -5.38
CA PHE A 16 -4.43 -5.58 -5.61
C PHE A 16 -4.38 -4.07 -5.89
N ILE A 17 -5.43 -3.59 -6.56
CA ILE A 17 -5.55 -2.19 -6.96
C ILE A 17 -6.78 -1.58 -6.28
N ILE A 18 -6.60 -0.41 -5.69
CA ILE A 18 -7.69 0.43 -5.20
C ILE A 18 -7.93 1.54 -6.22
N CYS A 19 -9.17 1.62 -6.73
CA CYS A 19 -9.63 2.68 -7.63
C CYS A 19 -10.42 3.72 -6.84
N PHE A 20 -9.98 4.98 -6.84
CA PHE A 20 -10.73 6.08 -6.22
C PHE A 20 -11.84 6.64 -7.09
N HIS A 21 -11.86 6.31 -8.39
CA HIS A 21 -12.79 6.85 -9.40
C HIS A 21 -12.78 8.39 -9.51
N LYS A 22 -11.80 9.04 -8.89
CA LYS A 22 -11.63 10.48 -8.74
C LYS A 22 -10.15 10.79 -8.61
N HIS A 23 -9.76 12.01 -8.96
CA HIS A 23 -8.42 12.48 -8.65
C HIS A 23 -8.38 12.88 -7.17
N VAL A 24 -7.59 12.16 -6.37
CA VAL A 24 -7.44 12.43 -4.93
C VAL A 24 -6.04 12.94 -4.64
N LYS A 25 -5.92 13.80 -3.63
CA LYS A 25 -4.66 14.20 -3.02
C LYS A 25 -4.56 13.53 -1.66
N ILE A 26 -3.76 12.49 -1.58
CA ILE A 26 -3.51 11.74 -0.35
C ILE A 26 -2.43 12.44 0.45
N GLU A 27 -2.69 12.66 1.74
CA GLU A 27 -1.76 13.31 2.67
C GLU A 27 -1.19 12.29 3.66
N LYS A 28 -1.98 11.27 4.00
CA LYS A 28 -1.57 10.17 4.86
C LYS A 28 -2.20 8.86 4.40
N LEU A 29 -1.42 7.78 4.44
CA LEU A 29 -1.89 6.43 4.21
C LEU A 29 -1.66 5.62 5.48
N VAL A 30 -2.72 5.01 6.00
CA VAL A 30 -2.70 4.11 7.16
C VAL A 30 -2.98 2.70 6.70
N ILE A 31 -2.08 1.76 7.00
CA ILE A 31 -2.20 0.37 6.61
C ILE A 31 -2.12 -0.50 7.85
N GLN A 32 -3.13 -1.33 8.04
CA GLN A 32 -3.20 -2.32 9.10
C GLN A 32 -3.13 -3.71 8.50
N SER A 33 -2.11 -4.48 8.91
CA SER A 33 -1.84 -5.81 8.35
C SER A 33 -1.21 -6.76 9.37
N TYR A 34 -1.15 -8.04 9.03
CA TYR A 34 -0.38 -9.04 9.74
C TYR A 34 0.57 -9.77 8.80
N LEU A 35 1.77 -10.04 9.31
CA LEU A 35 2.80 -10.87 8.68
C LEU A 35 3.24 -10.37 7.30
N VAL A 36 2.82 -9.18 6.86
CA VAL A 36 3.40 -8.55 5.68
C VAL A 36 4.84 -8.24 6.02
N ARG A 37 5.79 -8.63 5.16
CA ARG A 37 7.21 -8.32 5.33
C ARG A 37 7.55 -7.16 4.42
N THR A 38 7.36 -7.36 3.12
CA THR A 38 7.64 -6.36 2.11
C THR A 38 6.40 -5.96 1.35
N LEU A 39 6.08 -4.68 1.44
CA LEU A 39 5.02 -4.01 0.71
C LEU A 39 5.64 -2.94 -0.19
N ARG A 40 5.24 -2.94 -1.46
CA ARG A 40 5.50 -1.88 -2.43
C ARG A 40 4.18 -1.21 -2.78
N ILE A 41 4.19 0.12 -2.87
CA ILE A 41 3.01 0.89 -3.24
C ILE A 41 3.34 1.72 -4.47
N GLU A 42 2.59 1.49 -5.53
CA GLU A 42 2.66 2.24 -6.77
C GLU A 42 1.39 3.09 -6.92
N LYS A 43 1.51 4.26 -7.56
CA LYS A 43 0.39 5.15 -7.85
C LYS A 43 0.32 5.44 -9.34
N THR A 44 -0.84 5.87 -9.82
CA THR A 44 -0.98 6.50 -11.13
C THR A 44 -2.06 7.58 -11.03
N THR A 45 -1.97 8.60 -11.88
CA THR A 45 -3.01 9.62 -12.08
C THR A 45 -3.77 9.40 -13.39
N SER A 46 -3.54 8.27 -14.08
CA SER A 46 -4.22 7.92 -15.34
C SER A 46 -5.72 7.67 -15.13
N LYS A 47 -6.50 7.70 -16.21
CA LYS A 47 -7.93 7.32 -16.18
C LYS A 47 -8.14 5.80 -16.08
N GLU A 48 -7.10 5.02 -16.37
CA GLU A 48 -7.11 3.57 -16.38
C GLU A 48 -5.92 3.03 -15.56
N PRO A 49 -5.96 1.75 -15.10
CA PRO A 49 -4.94 1.20 -14.22
C PRO A 49 -3.67 0.78 -14.98
N PHE A 50 -2.97 1.76 -15.56
CA PHE A 50 -1.68 1.58 -16.23
C PHE A 50 -0.70 2.71 -15.86
N ASP A 51 0.55 2.58 -16.32
CA ASP A 51 1.66 3.53 -16.08
C ASP A 51 1.83 3.88 -14.60
N PHE A 52 1.81 2.84 -13.76
CA PHE A 52 2.08 2.98 -12.34
C PHE A 52 3.52 3.44 -12.10
N GLU A 53 3.68 4.49 -11.30
CA GLU A 53 4.96 4.94 -10.77
C GLU A 53 5.13 4.50 -9.32
N LEU A 54 6.36 4.16 -8.95
CA LEU A 54 6.68 3.81 -7.56
C LEU A 54 6.44 5.04 -6.67
N TRP A 55 5.48 4.93 -5.76
CA TRP A 55 5.12 6.05 -4.88
C TRP A 55 5.80 5.96 -3.53
N VAL A 56 5.68 4.80 -2.89
CA VAL A 56 6.24 4.55 -1.57
C VAL A 56 7.02 3.24 -1.62
N GLU A 57 8.30 3.35 -1.30
CA GLU A 57 9.19 2.24 -1.02
C GLU A 57 10.00 2.62 0.22
N LYS A 58 9.54 2.27 1.43
CA LYS A 58 10.20 2.72 2.67
C LYS A 58 11.16 1.65 3.19
N GLY A 59 12.47 1.87 3.03
CA GLY A 59 13.54 1.09 3.65
C GLY A 59 14.95 1.41 3.13
N VAL A 60 15.57 2.47 3.70
CA VAL A 60 17.02 2.82 3.81
C VAL A 60 17.56 4.04 3.02
N TYR A 61 18.20 4.96 3.76
CA TYR A 61 19.17 5.97 3.33
C TYR A 61 19.67 5.89 1.87
N VAL A 62 19.61 7.04 1.20
CA VAL A 62 20.06 7.29 -0.17
C VAL A 62 21.38 6.58 -0.50
N ALA A 63 21.33 5.69 -1.51
CA ALA A 63 22.25 5.60 -2.65
C ALA A 63 22.37 4.14 -3.11
N SER A 64 21.69 3.81 -4.22
CA SER A 64 21.72 2.50 -4.89
C SER A 64 21.03 1.37 -4.10
N THR A 65 20.26 0.55 -4.82
CA THR A 65 19.56 -0.65 -4.31
C THR A 65 18.26 -0.42 -3.54
N VAL A 66 17.15 -0.54 -4.29
CA VAL A 66 15.83 -1.08 -3.91
C VAL A 66 15.50 -0.99 -2.42
N LEU A 67 14.69 0.00 -2.06
CA LEU A 67 14.11 0.08 -0.73
C LEU A 67 13.12 -1.10 -0.63
N ARG A 68 13.08 -1.84 0.46
CA ARG A 68 12.01 -2.82 0.70
C ARG A 68 11.42 -2.42 2.04
N MET A 69 10.11 -2.22 2.10
CA MET A 69 9.43 -2.19 3.38
C MET A 69 9.79 -3.51 4.08
N ASN A 70 10.35 -3.43 5.27
CA ASN A 70 10.49 -4.57 6.16
C ASN A 70 9.65 -4.17 7.35
N LEU A 71 8.37 -4.55 7.34
CA LEU A 71 7.52 -4.34 8.50
C LEU A 71 8.12 -5.10 9.67
N VAL A 72 7.93 -4.61 10.89
CA VAL A 72 8.42 -5.30 12.08
C VAL A 72 7.54 -6.53 12.33
N HIS A 73 8.15 -7.70 12.54
CA HIS A 73 7.42 -8.86 13.02
C HIS A 73 6.88 -8.55 14.41
N THR A 74 5.57 -8.37 14.49
CA THR A 74 4.84 -8.06 15.71
C THR A 74 4.13 -9.34 16.11
N GLU A 75 4.74 -10.16 16.97
CA GLU A 75 4.17 -11.44 17.40
C GLU A 75 2.79 -11.23 18.01
N GLY A 76 1.75 -11.60 17.26
CA GLY A 76 0.34 -11.45 17.65
C GLY A 76 -0.19 -10.01 17.68
N GLN A 77 0.59 -9.00 17.27
CA GLN A 77 0.16 -7.59 17.27
C GLN A 77 -0.06 -7.08 15.84
N LEU A 78 -1.06 -6.21 15.66
CA LEU A 78 -1.40 -5.63 14.37
C LEU A 78 -0.29 -4.67 13.91
N GLN A 79 0.25 -4.87 12.70
CA GLN A 79 1.19 -3.93 12.10
C GLN A 79 0.41 -2.70 11.67
N ASN A 80 0.69 -1.54 12.28
CA ASN A 80 0.04 -0.27 11.97
C ASN A 80 1.06 0.69 11.36
N GLU A 81 1.02 0.80 10.04
CA GLU A 81 1.95 1.62 9.27
C GLU A 81 1.31 2.94 8.88
N GLU A 82 1.98 4.03 9.25
CA GLU A 82 1.59 5.37 8.86
C GLU A 82 2.60 5.96 7.89
N ILE A 83 2.13 6.28 6.68
CA ILE A 83 2.94 6.87 5.63
C ILE A 83 2.42 8.28 5.37
N VAL A 84 3.23 9.28 5.71
CA VAL A 84 2.97 10.67 5.34
C VAL A 84 3.40 10.88 3.90
N ALA A 85 2.46 11.27 3.05
CA ALA A 85 2.68 11.47 1.63
C ALA A 85 3.24 12.86 1.33
N ARG A 86 4.32 12.91 0.55
CA ARG A 86 4.72 14.11 -0.20
C ARG A 86 4.37 13.81 -1.65
N ASP A 87 3.54 14.63 -2.29
CA ASP A 87 3.03 14.40 -3.66
C ASP A 87 2.10 13.17 -3.82
N GLY A 88 1.03 13.11 -3.03
CA GLY A 88 0.10 11.98 -3.03
C GLY A 88 -1.07 12.04 -4.02
N TYR A 89 -0.89 12.65 -5.19
CA TYR A 89 -1.94 12.66 -6.19
C TYR A 89 -2.10 11.30 -6.86
N ALA A 90 -3.30 10.73 -6.84
CA ALA A 90 -3.57 9.42 -7.41
C ALA A 90 -5.02 9.29 -7.88
N THR A 91 -5.25 8.41 -8.85
CA THR A 91 -6.56 7.87 -9.25
C THR A 91 -6.64 6.38 -8.92
N PHE A 92 -5.50 5.68 -8.99
CA PHE A 92 -5.34 4.30 -8.57
C PHE A 92 -4.11 4.14 -7.67
N LEU A 93 -4.21 3.23 -6.70
CA LEU A 93 -3.06 2.71 -5.95
C LEU A 93 -2.94 1.22 -6.18
N ARG A 94 -1.73 0.75 -6.43
CA ARG A 94 -1.40 -0.67 -6.51
C ARG A 94 -0.56 -1.04 -5.29
N PHE A 95 -1.05 -1.99 -4.52
CA PHE A 95 -0.36 -2.57 -3.38
C PHE A 95 0.21 -3.90 -3.80
N ILE A 96 1.52 -4.08 -3.65
CA ILE A 96 2.23 -5.30 -4.03
C ILE A 96 2.92 -5.83 -2.77
N ILE A 97 2.37 -6.89 -2.19
CA ILE A 97 3.00 -7.65 -1.12
C ILE A 97 4.05 -8.56 -1.77
N VAL A 98 5.30 -8.10 -1.75
CA VAL A 98 6.44 -8.79 -2.35
C VAL A 98 6.85 -10.02 -1.52
N SER A 99 6.71 -9.95 -0.20
CA SER A 99 6.99 -11.07 0.69
C SER A 99 6.29 -10.93 2.05
N ALA A 100 6.21 -12.04 2.79
CA ALA A 100 5.64 -12.11 4.14
C ALA A 100 6.62 -12.75 5.14
N PHE A 101 6.26 -12.69 6.42
CA PHE A 101 6.97 -13.35 7.52
C PHE A 101 6.64 -14.85 7.59
N ASP A 102 5.46 -15.24 7.11
CA ASP A 102 4.97 -16.62 7.05
C ASP A 102 4.41 -16.89 5.63
N HIS A 103 3.86 -18.08 5.41
CA HIS A 103 3.20 -18.46 4.16
C HIS A 103 2.01 -17.54 3.85
N PHE A 104 1.30 -17.04 4.87
CA PHE A 104 0.16 -16.16 4.70
C PHE A 104 0.42 -14.77 5.30
N ALA A 105 -0.17 -13.75 4.68
CA ALA A 105 -0.24 -12.40 5.19
C ALA A 105 -1.65 -11.85 4.98
N SER A 106 -2.09 -10.97 5.86
CA SER A 106 -3.43 -10.37 5.78
C SER A 106 -3.39 -8.85 5.82
N VAL A 107 -4.35 -8.24 5.14
CA VAL A 107 -4.62 -6.80 5.17
C VAL A 107 -5.99 -6.60 5.81
N HIS A 108 -6.01 -5.89 6.93
CA HIS A 108 -7.20 -5.67 7.74
C HIS A 108 -7.86 -4.33 7.41
N SER A 109 -7.05 -3.29 7.17
CA SER A 109 -7.55 -1.96 6.83
C SER A 109 -6.54 -1.19 6.01
N ILE A 110 -7.04 -0.45 5.02
CA ILE A 110 -6.29 0.58 4.29
C ILE A 110 -7.14 1.84 4.33
N SER A 111 -6.56 2.92 4.83
CA SER A 111 -7.19 4.24 4.86
C SER A 111 -6.29 5.25 4.19
N ALA A 112 -6.79 5.89 3.12
CA ALA A 112 -6.15 7.03 2.48
C ALA A 112 -6.84 8.31 2.96
N GLU A 113 -6.13 9.09 3.77
CA GLU A 113 -6.58 10.37 4.32
C GLU A 113 -6.11 11.50 3.40
N GLY A 114 -7.03 12.39 3.02
CA GLY A 114 -6.74 13.47 2.10
C GLY A 114 -8.00 14.11 1.52
N LEU A 115 -7.86 14.75 0.36
CA LEU A 115 -8.92 15.51 -0.29
C LEU A 115 -9.23 14.95 -1.69
N ALA A 116 -10.51 14.92 -2.05
CA ALA A 116 -10.92 14.72 -3.45
C ALA A 116 -10.74 16.04 -4.21
N VAL A 117 -9.94 16.03 -5.27
CA VAL A 117 -9.56 17.23 -6.04
C VAL A 117 -10.50 17.45 -7.21
N SER A 118 -10.94 16.38 -7.88
CA SER A 118 -11.92 16.44 -8.97
C SER A 118 -12.56 15.09 -9.24
N ASN A 119 -13.75 15.10 -9.87
CA ASN A 119 -14.33 13.90 -10.46
C ASN A 119 -13.65 13.65 -11.81
N ILE A 120 -13.27 12.40 -12.11
CA ILE A 120 -12.82 12.04 -13.45
C ILE A 120 -14.08 12.00 -14.32
N SER A 121 -14.21 12.98 -15.21
CA SER A 121 -15.23 13.02 -16.26
C SER A 121 -14.90 12.08 -17.39
#